data_AF-A0A165S7D7-F1
#
_entry.id   AF-A0A165S7D7-F1
#
_cell.length_a   1.000
_cell.length_b   1.000
_cell.length_c   1.000
_cell.angle_alpha   90.00
_cell.angle_beta   90.00
_cell.angle_gamma   90.00
#
_symmetry.space_group_name_H-M   'P 1'
#
loop_
_entity.id
_entity.type
_entity.pdbx_description
1 polymer ?
#
loop_
_entity_poly.entity_id
_entity_poly.type
_entity_poly.pdbx_seq_one_letter_code
_entity_poly.pdbx_strand_id
1 'polypeptide(L)'
;MGNLMLGRIVRIDLPDDVLAHVHAVVIAKMRVREPVIVGWVADDGHHDEVMVNPTMPILAQYDTDEEPRLDRRWMNRLMMAANAVRGLQLTPDLVDALRAIDGETTDAAESAVGPS
;
A
#
# COMPACT_ATOMS: atom_id res chain seq x y z
N MET A 1 9.38 9.12 -4.40
CA MET A 1 8.46 8.29 -5.22
C MET A 1 9.19 7.00 -5.53
N GLY A 2 9.15 6.03 -4.62
CA GLY A 2 9.83 4.75 -4.80
C GLY A 2 9.11 3.79 -5.75
N ASN A 3 9.65 2.56 -5.81
CA ASN A 3 9.07 1.49 -6.59
C ASN A 3 8.95 0.18 -5.80
N LEU A 4 7.87 -0.55 -6.06
CA LEU A 4 7.67 -1.92 -5.62
C LEU A 4 8.05 -2.86 -6.76
N MET A 5 8.99 -3.76 -6.52
CA MET A 5 9.38 -4.80 -7.45
C MET A 5 8.86 -6.16 -6.98
N LEU A 6 8.08 -6.83 -7.84
CA LEU A 6 7.51 -8.14 -7.58
C LEU A 6 8.12 -9.15 -8.55
N GLY A 7 8.97 -10.04 -8.04
CA GLY A 7 9.74 -10.96 -8.87
C GLY A 7 10.76 -10.22 -9.76
N ARG A 8 10.91 -10.68 -11.02
CA ARG A 8 11.92 -10.14 -11.97
C ARG A 8 11.34 -9.27 -13.08
N ILE A 9 10.03 -9.08 -13.13
CA ILE A 9 9.33 -8.52 -14.30
C ILE A 9 8.39 -7.37 -13.97
N VAL A 10 7.96 -7.21 -12.71
CA VAL A 10 7.00 -6.17 -12.32
C VAL A 10 7.71 -5.07 -11.56
N ARG A 11 7.49 -3.82 -11.99
CA ARG A 11 7.86 -2.59 -11.28
C ARG A 11 6.62 -1.69 -11.21
N ILE A 12 6.27 -1.25 -10.01
CA ILE A 12 5.10 -0.40 -9.75
C ILE A 12 5.60 0.83 -9.00
N ASP A 13 5.43 2.01 -9.57
CA ASP A 13 5.84 3.25 -8.91
C ASP A 13 4.75 3.70 -7.92
N LEU A 14 5.18 4.08 -6.71
CA LEU A 14 4.30 4.46 -5.61
C LEU A 14 4.92 5.61 -4.79
N PRO A 15 4.09 6.45 -4.15
CA PRO A 15 4.56 7.32 -3.07
C PRO A 15 5.27 6.52 -1.97
N ASP A 16 6.36 7.03 -1.39
CA ASP A 16 7.21 6.26 -0.46
C ASP A 16 6.48 5.84 0.82
N ASP A 17 5.58 6.69 1.31
CA ASP A 17 4.68 6.38 2.41
C ASP A 17 3.77 5.20 2.05
N VAL A 18 3.07 5.26 0.92
CA VAL A 18 2.20 4.18 0.44
C VAL A 18 3.00 2.90 0.21
N LEU A 19 4.16 3.00 -0.44
CA LEU A 19 5.07 1.89 -0.73
C LEU A 19 5.45 1.13 0.54
N ALA A 20 5.81 1.84 1.62
CA ALA A 20 6.20 1.21 2.88
C ALA A 20 5.07 0.36 3.46
N HIS A 21 3.85 0.87 3.44
CA HIS A 21 2.68 0.15 3.96
C HIS A 21 2.29 -1.03 3.09
N VAL A 22 2.27 -0.85 1.76
CA VAL A 22 2.00 -1.92 0.80
C VAL A 22 3.02 -3.03 0.96
N HIS A 23 4.30 -2.69 1.00
CA HIS A 23 5.38 -3.65 1.19
C HIS A 23 5.23 -4.42 2.50
N ALA A 24 4.95 -3.72 3.62
CA ALA A 24 4.72 -4.36 4.91
C ALA A 24 3.54 -5.35 4.89
N VAL A 25 2.42 -4.99 4.25
CA VAL A 25 1.25 -5.87 4.09
C VAL A 25 1.58 -7.10 3.26
N VAL A 26 2.24 -6.93 2.10
CA VAL A 26 2.60 -8.07 1.24
C VAL A 26 3.53 -9.02 2.01
N ILE A 27 4.56 -8.50 2.70
CA ILE A 27 5.47 -9.31 3.53
C ILE A 27 4.72 -10.02 4.66
N ALA A 28 3.76 -9.35 5.32
CA ALA A 28 2.96 -9.96 6.38
C ALA A 28 2.15 -11.16 5.86
N LYS A 29 1.53 -11.04 4.68
CA LYS A 29 0.82 -12.14 4.02
C LYS A 29 1.74 -13.29 3.65
N MET A 30 2.96 -13.00 3.18
CA MET A 30 3.93 -14.05 2.85
C MET A 30 4.36 -14.84 4.10
N ARG A 31 4.51 -14.19 5.26
CA ARG A 31 4.88 -14.85 6.53
C ARG A 31 3.86 -15.89 6.99
N VAL A 32 2.57 -15.66 6.72
CA VAL A 32 1.49 -16.61 7.02
C VAL A 32 1.17 -17.54 5.85
N ARG A 33 2.01 -17.52 4.80
CA ARG A 33 1.86 -18.32 3.57
C ARG A 33 0.53 -18.10 2.86
N GLU A 34 0.03 -16.87 2.87
CA GLU A 34 -1.20 -16.48 2.19
C GLU A 34 -0.85 -15.69 0.92
N PRO A 35 -1.01 -16.27 -0.29
CA PRO A 35 -0.81 -15.53 -1.53
C PRO A 35 -1.77 -14.34 -1.64
N VAL A 36 -1.37 -13.32 -2.38
CA VAL A 36 -2.19 -12.13 -2.62
C VAL A 36 -2.11 -11.72 -4.08
N ILE A 37 -3.24 -11.34 -4.66
CA ILE A 37 -3.27 -10.70 -5.98
C ILE A 37 -2.94 -9.22 -5.77
N VAL A 38 -1.99 -8.70 -6.53
CA VAL A 38 -1.65 -7.27 -6.58
C VAL A 38 -1.96 -6.78 -7.98
N GLY A 39 -2.86 -5.81 -8.10
CA GLY A 39 -3.23 -5.16 -9.35
C GLY A 39 -2.83 -3.69 -9.38
N TRP A 40 -2.54 -3.15 -10.56
CA TRP A 40 -2.25 -1.73 -10.78
C TRP A 40 -2.65 -1.31 -12.20
N VAL A 41 -2.65 0.00 -12.45
CA VAL A 41 -2.78 0.55 -13.80
C VAL A 41 -1.39 0.91 -14.28
N ALA A 42 -0.93 0.29 -15.37
CA ALA A 42 0.36 0.58 -15.99
C ALA A 42 0.33 1.93 -16.70
N ASP A 43 1.51 2.47 -17.03
CA ASP A 43 1.65 3.78 -17.68
C ASP A 43 0.96 3.87 -19.05
N ASP A 44 0.77 2.73 -19.72
CA ASP A 44 0.06 2.62 -20.99
C ASP A 44 -1.48 2.53 -20.83
N GLY A 45 -1.97 2.57 -19.59
CA GLY A 45 -3.39 2.52 -19.23
C GLY A 45 -3.95 1.11 -19.09
N HIS A 46 -3.15 0.05 -19.27
CA HIS A 46 -3.60 -1.31 -19.04
C HIS A 46 -3.72 -1.65 -17.56
N HIS A 47 -4.68 -2.52 -17.24
CA HIS A 47 -4.81 -3.11 -15.92
C HIS A 47 -4.01 -4.40 -15.88
N ASP A 48 -2.94 -4.40 -15.09
CA ASP A 48 -2.11 -5.57 -14.86
C ASP A 48 -2.35 -6.11 -13.44
N GLU A 49 -2.29 -7.43 -13.31
CA GLU A 49 -2.39 -8.12 -12.03
C GLU A 49 -1.35 -9.23 -11.93
N VAL A 50 -0.79 -9.42 -10.74
CA VAL A 50 0.13 -10.51 -10.44
C VAL A 50 -0.28 -11.20 -9.15
N MET A 51 -0.23 -12.53 -9.15
CA MET A 51 -0.34 -13.30 -7.91
C MET A 51 1.04 -13.40 -7.25
N VAL A 52 1.17 -12.76 -6.09
CA VAL A 52 2.39 -12.81 -5.27
C VAL A 52 2.30 -13.99 -4.31
N ASN A 53 3.36 -14.81 -4.29
CA ASN A 53 3.44 -16.01 -3.45
C ASN A 53 4.72 -15.99 -2.58
N PRO A 54 4.79 -16.81 -1.50
CA PRO A 54 5.84 -16.69 -0.49
C PRO A 54 7.29 -16.92 -0.94
N THR A 55 7.51 -17.43 -2.16
CA THR A 55 8.86 -17.67 -2.70
C THR A 55 9.29 -16.59 -3.68
N MET A 56 8.42 -15.62 -4.02
CA MET A 56 8.76 -14.51 -4.87
C MET A 56 9.63 -13.49 -4.13
N PRO A 57 10.74 -13.04 -4.73
CA PRO A 57 11.44 -11.85 -4.26
C PRO A 57 10.48 -10.65 -4.28
N ILE A 58 10.49 -9.89 -3.19
CA ILE A 58 9.76 -8.64 -3.04
C ILE A 58 10.78 -7.60 -2.60
N LEU A 59 10.88 -6.50 -3.34
CA LEU A 59 11.78 -5.39 -3.02
C LEU A 59 10.98 -4.08 -3.04
N ALA A 60 11.16 -3.28 -2.00
CA ALA A 60 10.77 -1.87 -1.99
C ALA A 60 12.03 -1.02 -2.12
N GLN A 61 12.11 -0.23 -3.19
CA GLN A 61 13.18 0.74 -3.40
C GLN A 61 12.62 2.13 -3.15
N TYR A 62 13.14 2.81 -2.12
CA TYR A 62 12.72 4.16 -1.75
C TYR A 62 13.65 5.20 -2.38
N ASP A 63 13.10 6.38 -2.65
CA ASP A 63 13.90 7.54 -3.10
C ASP A 63 14.54 8.30 -1.94
N THR A 64 14.06 8.08 -0.71
CA THR A 64 14.52 8.76 0.50
C THR A 64 15.34 7.82 1.37
N ASP A 65 16.39 8.34 2.00
CA ASP A 65 17.17 7.59 3.01
C ASP A 65 16.42 7.46 4.37
N GLU A 66 15.34 8.21 4.56
CA GLU A 66 14.49 8.10 5.75
C GLU A 66 13.56 6.89 5.63
N GLU A 67 13.55 6.04 6.65
CA GLU A 67 12.62 4.91 6.74
C GLU A 67 11.19 5.42 7.02
N PRO A 68 10.21 5.17 6.14
CA PRO A 68 8.86 5.68 6.33
C PRO A 68 8.19 5.07 7.57
N ARG A 69 7.55 5.91 8.37
CA ARG A 69 6.79 5.44 9.55
C ARG A 69 5.50 4.75 9.11
N LEU A 70 5.26 3.54 9.63
CA LEU A 70 4.03 2.79 9.35
C LEU A 70 2.88 3.25 10.27
N ASP A 71 1.83 3.77 9.66
CA ASP A 71 0.54 4.03 10.27
C ASP A 71 -0.31 2.75 10.36
N ARG A 72 -0.84 2.48 11.57
CA ARG A 72 -1.61 1.28 11.86
C ARG A 72 -2.97 1.22 11.14
N ARG A 73 -3.60 2.37 10.90
CA ARG A 73 -4.90 2.46 10.23
C ARG A 73 -4.75 2.16 8.75
N TRP A 74 -3.70 2.67 8.12
CA TRP A 74 -3.33 2.33 6.75
C TRP A 74 -3.05 0.83 6.63
N MET A 75 -2.25 0.28 7.55
CA MET A 75 -1.99 -1.16 7.61
C MET A 75 -3.28 -1.99 7.70
N ASN A 76 -4.22 -1.60 8.57
CA ASN A 76 -5.51 -2.29 8.69
C ASN A 76 -6.33 -2.20 7.40
N ARG A 77 -6.42 -1.01 6.80
CA ARG A 77 -7.16 -0.78 5.55
C ARG A 77 -6.59 -1.61 4.40
N LEU A 78 -5.27 -1.66 4.29
CA LEU A 78 -4.55 -2.41 3.25
C LEU A 78 -4.62 -3.92 3.49
N MET A 79 -4.53 -4.39 4.74
CA MET A 79 -4.75 -5.81 5.06
C MET A 79 -6.17 -6.25 4.68
N MET A 80 -7.19 -5.42 4.96
CA MET A 80 -8.57 -5.70 4.52
C MET A 80 -8.67 -5.78 2.99
N ALA A 81 -8.04 -4.84 2.27
CA ALA A 81 -8.00 -4.87 0.81
C ALA A 81 -7.28 -6.13 0.27
N ALA A 82 -6.13 -6.47 0.85
CA ALA A 82 -5.35 -7.64 0.48
C ALA A 82 -6.06 -8.99 0.74
N ASN A 83 -7.08 -9.01 1.59
CA ASN A 83 -7.94 -10.16 1.85
C ASN A 83 -9.20 -10.19 0.97
N ALA A 84 -9.44 -9.17 0.15
CA ALA A 84 -10.57 -9.13 -0.77
C ALA A 84 -10.33 -10.07 -1.97
N VAL A 85 -11.42 -10.42 -2.68
CA VAL A 85 -11.37 -11.33 -3.84
C VAL A 85 -10.44 -10.82 -4.95
N ARG A 86 -10.43 -9.51 -5.21
CA ARG A 86 -9.52 -8.88 -6.19
C ARG A 86 -8.12 -8.61 -5.62
N GLY A 87 -7.88 -8.93 -4.35
CA GLY A 87 -6.64 -8.59 -3.66
C GLY A 87 -6.38 -7.09 -3.57
N LEU A 88 -5.10 -6.73 -3.52
CA LEU A 88 -4.64 -5.37 -3.32
C LEU A 88 -4.57 -4.63 -4.66
N GLN A 89 -5.46 -3.65 -4.85
CA GLN A 89 -5.56 -2.87 -6.08
C GLN A 89 -4.92 -1.50 -5.87
N LEU A 90 -3.70 -1.32 -6.38
CA LEU A 90 -2.85 -0.15 -6.24
C LEU A 90 -3.24 0.95 -7.22
N THR A 91 -4.44 1.50 -7.03
CA THR A 91 -5.00 2.57 -7.87
C THR A 91 -4.86 3.93 -7.20
N PRO A 92 -5.00 5.04 -7.96
CA PRO A 92 -5.11 6.38 -7.39
C PRO A 92 -6.20 6.48 -6.30
N ASP A 93 -7.37 5.85 -6.53
CA ASP A 93 -8.46 5.82 -5.56
C ASP A 93 -8.06 5.16 -4.23
N LEU A 94 -7.23 4.11 -4.26
CA LEU A 94 -6.72 3.50 -3.03
C LEU A 94 -5.84 4.49 -2.26
N VAL A 95 -4.95 5.19 -2.96
CA VAL A 95 -4.05 6.19 -2.36
C VAL A 95 -4.84 7.33 -1.74
N ASP A 96 -5.84 7.84 -2.45
CA ASP A 96 -6.70 8.91 -1.94
C ASP A 96 -7.53 8.45 -0.73
N ALA A 97 -8.02 7.19 -0.74
CA ALA A 97 -8.69 6.60 0.41
C ALA A 97 -7.77 6.45 1.63
N LEU A 98 -6.48 6.18 1.46
CA LEU A 98 -5.51 6.15 2.56
C LEU A 98 -5.30 7.56 3.13
N ARG A 99 -5.08 8.55 2.27
CA ARG A 99 -4.90 9.94 2.67
C ARG A 99 -6.12 10.53 3.38
N ALA A 100 -7.33 10.10 3.01
CA ALA A 100 -8.56 10.52 3.67
C ALA A 100 -8.61 10.09 5.15
N ILE A 101 -8.02 8.94 5.51
CA ILE A 101 -7.95 8.45 6.91
C ILE A 101 -7.17 9.45 7.80
N ASP A 102 -6.14 10.08 7.23
CA ASP A 102 -5.35 11.08 7.95
C ASP A 102 -6.16 12.37 8.14
N GLY A 103 -6.89 12.80 7.10
CA GLY A 103 -7.76 13.98 7.14
C GLY A 103 -8.90 13.86 8.16
N GLU A 104 -9.53 12.69 8.27
CA GLU A 104 -10.55 12.40 9.30
C GLU A 104 -10.00 12.55 10.73
N THR A 105 -8.70 12.27 10.92
CA THR A 105 -8.04 12.40 12.22
C THR A 105 -7.79 13.86 12.58
N THR A 106 -7.37 14.67 11.60
CA THR A 106 -7.14 16.09 11.80
C THR A 106 -8.43 16.83 12.13
N ASP A 107 -9.52 16.56 11.39
CA ASP A 107 -10.81 17.21 11.59
C ASP A 107 -11.45 16.84 12.95
N ALA A 108 -11.33 15.57 13.36
CA ALA A 108 -11.79 15.11 14.67
C ALA A 108 -10.97 15.72 15.84
N ALA A 109 -9.66 15.92 15.65
CA ALA A 109 -8.80 16.56 16.65
C ALA A 109 -9.07 18.07 16.77
N GLU A 110 -9.33 18.75 15.65
CA GLU A 110 -9.61 20.19 15.61
C GLU A 110 -11.02 20.51 16.16
N SER A 111 -12.01 19.67 15.88
CA SER A 111 -13.37 19.78 16.44
C SER A 111 -13.44 19.52 17.96
N ALA A 112 -12.49 18.79 18.53
CA ALA A 112 -12.44 18.52 19.98
C ALA A 112 -11.86 19.70 20.79
N VAL A 113 -11.21 20.65 20.13
CA VAL A 113 -10.72 21.90 20.74
C VAL A 113 -11.79 22.99 20.53
N GLY A 114 -12.93 22.86 21.21
CA GLY A 114 -14.00 23.86 21.21
C GLY A 114 -13.57 25.19 21.87
N PRO A 115 -14.21 26.32 21.53
CA PRO A 115 -13.73 27.65 21.86
C PRO A 115 -13.71 27.90 23.38
N SER A 116 -12.66 28.58 23.82
CA SER A 116 -12.41 28.98 25.22
C SER A 116 -13.52 29.83 25.84
#